data_AF-A0A7X5E571-F1
#
_entry.id   AF-A0A7X5E571-F1
#
_cell.length_a   1.000
_cell.length_b   1.000
_cell.length_c   1.000
_cell.angle_alpha   90.00
_cell.angle_beta   90.00
_cell.angle_gamma   90.00
#
_symmetry.space_group_name_H-M   'P 1'
#
loop_
_entity.id
_entity.type
_entity.pdbx_description
1 polymer ?
#
loop_
_entity_poly.entity_id
_entity_poly.type
_entity_poly.pdbx_seq_one_letter_code
_entity_poly.pdbx_strand_id
1 'polypeptide(L)' 'MKDFYIVREIYQLFGISKFELPQKLKQYDISLWYSEFNEQGLPKGAAKRLHYLLYHESRRTQQNRNRRSNA' A
#
# COMPACT_ATOMS: atom_id res chain seq x y z
N MET A 1 7.37 -18.15 6.03
CA MET A 1 6.72 -16.83 5.86
C MET A 1 7.44 -16.11 4.74
N LYS A 2 6.74 -15.52 3.77
CA LYS A 2 7.38 -14.85 2.62
C LYS A 2 8.04 -13.53 3.04
N ASP A 3 9.27 -13.28 2.60
CA ASP A 3 10.04 -12.07 2.96
C ASP A 3 10.03 -10.99 1.87
N PHE A 4 9.55 -11.31 0.67
CA PHE A 4 9.42 -10.39 -0.46
C PHE A 4 8.09 -10.62 -1.19
N TYR A 5 7.40 -9.53 -1.50
CA TYR A 5 6.12 -9.56 -2.22
C TYR A 5 6.29 -8.87 -3.56
N ILE A 6 6.06 -9.57 -4.66
CA ILE A 6 6.14 -8.95 -5.98
C ILE A 6 4.94 -8.03 -6.22
N VAL A 7 5.09 -7.09 -7.14
CA VAL A 7 4.05 -6.10 -7.48
C VAL A 7 2.66 -6.73 -7.71
N ARG A 8 2.61 -7.89 -8.38
CA ARG A 8 1.35 -8.62 -8.62
C ARG A 8 0.66 -9.08 -7.33
N GLU A 9 1.44 -9.55 -6.37
CA GLU A 9 0.92 -9.99 -5.06
C GLU A 9 0.48 -8.79 -4.21
N ILE A 10 1.21 -7.67 -4.31
CA ILE A 10 0.87 -6.43 -3.61
C ILE A 10 -0.52 -5.94 -4.02
N TYR A 11 -0.90 -6.03 -5.30
CA TYR A 11 -2.25 -5.69 -5.76
C TYR A 11 -3.33 -6.54 -5.07
N GLN A 12 -3.10 -7.84 -4.98
CA GLN A 12 -4.06 -8.77 -4.38
C GLN A 12 -4.12 -8.59 -2.86
N LEU A 13 -2.98 -8.40 -2.21
CA LEU A 13 -2.87 -8.26 -0.76
C LEU A 13 -3.54 -6.98 -0.24
N PHE A 14 -3.41 -5.88 -0.98
CA PHE A 14 -3.96 -4.60 -0.55
C PHE A 14 -5.26 -4.21 -1.25
N GLY A 15 -5.72 -5.00 -2.23
CA GLY A 15 -6.92 -4.70 -3.02
C GLY A 15 -6.79 -3.41 -3.81
N ILE A 16 -5.57 -3.06 -4.22
CA ILE A 16 -5.26 -1.82 -4.95
C ILE A 16 -4.99 -2.11 -6.42
N SER A 17 -5.40 -1.20 -7.30
CA SER A 17 -5.19 -1.36 -8.74
C SER A 17 -3.75 -1.07 -9.18
N LYS A 18 -3.41 -1.52 -10.39
CA LYS A 18 -2.13 -1.21 -11.06
C LYS A 18 -1.83 0.29 -11.17
N PHE A 19 -2.87 1.12 -11.23
CA PHE A 19 -2.75 2.57 -11.36
C PHE A 19 -2.60 3.28 -10.00
N GLU A 20 -3.13 2.70 -8.93
CA GLU A 20 -3.09 3.28 -7.59
C GLU A 20 -1.78 3.01 -6.86
N LEU A 21 -1.21 1.81 -7.02
CA LEU A 21 0.02 1.44 -6.31
C LEU A 21 1.17 2.45 -6.54
N PRO A 22 1.52 2.86 -7.78
CA PRO A 22 2.59 3.84 -7.99
C PRO A 22 2.31 5.18 -7.31
N GLN A 23 1.04 5.61 -7.27
CA GLN A 23 0.64 6.85 -6.62
C GLN A 23 0.81 6.75 -5.10
N LYS A 24 0.39 5.63 -4.49
CA LYS A 24 0.56 5.37 -3.06
C LYS A 24 2.01 5.23 -2.66
N LEU A 25 2.80 4.51 -3.45
CA LEU A 25 4.24 4.40 -3.25
C LEU A 25 4.92 5.77 -3.26
N LYS A 26 4.56 6.63 -4.22
CA LYS A 26 5.06 8.02 -4.27
C LYS A 26 4.56 8.87 -3.10
N GLN A 27 3.28 8.76 -2.75
CA GLN A 27 2.65 9.51 -1.64
C GLN A 27 3.33 9.21 -0.29
N TYR A 28 3.79 7.98 -0.10
CA TYR A 28 4.38 7.51 1.15
C TYR A 28 5.90 7.41 1.14
N ASP A 29 6.54 7.85 0.04
CA ASP A 29 7.98 7.75 -0.16
C ASP A 29 8.50 6.31 0.05
N ILE A 30 7.82 5.36 -0.59
CA ILE A 30 8.17 3.93 -0.58
C ILE A 30 8.65 3.55 -1.98
N SER A 31 9.91 3.12 -2.09
CA SER A 31 10.47 2.62 -3.34
C SER A 31 10.20 1.12 -3.52
N LEU A 32 10.07 0.69 -4.78
CA LEU A 32 10.12 -0.72 -5.15
C LEU A 32 11.56 -1.22 -5.16
N TRP A 33 11.72 -2.49 -4.84
CA TRP A 33 12.99 -3.20 -4.81
C TRP A 33 12.94 -4.30 -5.87
N TYR A 34 14.12 -4.76 -6.29
CA TYR A 34 14.24 -5.94 -7.13
C TYR A 34 14.58 -7.15 -6.26
N SER A 35 13.94 -8.28 -6.53
CA SER A 35 14.28 -9.57 -5.94
C SER A 35 15.50 -10.18 -6.61
N GLU A 36 15.99 -11.29 -6.05
CA GLU A 36 17.05 -12.12 -6.65
C GLU A 36 16.69 -12.65 -8.06
N PHE A 37 15.39 -12.76 -8.36
CA PHE A 37 14.87 -13.19 -9.67
C PHE A 37 14.59 -12.00 -10.61
N ASN A 38 15.08 -10.81 -10.27
CA ASN A 38 14.86 -9.56 -11.02
C ASN A 38 13.38 -9.14 -11.12
N GLU A 39 12.55 -9.55 -10.16
CA GLU A 39 11.15 -9.13 -10.06
C GLU A 39 11.02 -7.88 -9.19
N GLN A 40 10.21 -6.91 -9.62
CA GLN A 40 9.90 -5.74 -8.81
C GLN A 40 8.88 -6.07 -7.72
N GLY A 41 9.11 -5.55 -6.52
CA GLY A 41 8.24 -5.76 -5.38
C GLY A 41 8.63 -4.96 -4.13
N LEU A 42 8.14 -5.41 -2.99
CA LEU A 42 8.43 -4.84 -1.69
C LEU A 42 8.94 -5.93 -0.73
N PRO A 43 10.00 -5.63 0.05
CA PRO A 43 10.34 -6.46 1.19
C PRO A 43 9.22 -6.42 2.22
N LYS A 44 9.10 -7.47 3.02
CA LYS A 44 8.07 -7.65 4.05
C LYS A 44 7.93 -6.45 4.99
N GLY A 45 9.04 -5.81 5.36
CA GLY A 45 9.03 -4.59 6.18
C GLY A 45 8.32 -3.42 5.49
N ALA A 46 8.64 -3.17 4.23
CA ALA A 46 8.00 -2.12 3.44
C ALA A 46 6.52 -2.44 3.15
N ALA A 47 6.19 -3.71 2.88
CA ALA A 47 4.80 -4.15 2.73
C ALA A 47 3.96 -3.92 3.99
N LYS A 48 4.51 -4.21 5.18
CA LYS A 48 3.85 -3.90 6.46
C LYS A 48 3.65 -2.41 6.66
N ARG A 49 4.65 -1.59 6.32
CA ARG A 49 4.54 -0.12 6.40
C ARG A 49 3.44 0.40 5.46
N LEU A 50 3.40 -0.09 4.23
CA LEU A 50 2.36 0.26 3.26
C LEU A 50 0.96 -0.13 3.78
N HIS A 51 0.80 -1.33 4.33
CA HIS A 51 -0.45 -1.79 4.94
C HIS A 51 -0.95 -0.81 6.01
N TYR A 52 -0.07 -0.46 6.95
CA TYR A 52 -0.39 0.45 8.05
C TYR A 52 -0.83 1.82 7.53
N LEU A 53 -0.11 2.36 6.54
CA LEU A 53 -0.42 3.67 5.97
C LEU A 53 -1.78 3.69 5.25
N LEU A 54 -2.07 2.67 4.44
CA LEU A 54 -3.36 2.52 3.77
C LEU A 54 -4.51 2.37 4.77
N TYR A 55 -4.31 1.58 5.83
CA TYR A 55 -5.30 1.38 6.87
C TYR A 55 -5.67 2.69 7.59
N HIS A 56 -4.68 3.50 7.95
CA HIS A 56 -4.91 4.79 8.61
C HIS A 56 -5.52 5.84 7.68
N GLU A 57 -5.16 5.83 6.40
CA GLU A 57 -5.76 6.69 5.38
C GLU A 57 -7.26 6.41 5.21
N SER A 58 -7.63 5.13 5.13
CA SER A 58 -9.04 4.71 5.04
C SER A 58 -9.85 5.17 6.26
N ARG A 59 -9.30 5.00 7.47
CA ARG A 59 -9.95 5.46 8.72
C ARG A 59 -10.12 6.96 8.80
N ARG A 60 -9.10 7.75 8.40
CA ARG A 60 -9.20 9.22 8.37
C ARG A 60 -10.30 9.70 7.42
N THR A 61 -10.41 9.04 6.27
CA THR A 61 -11.44 9.35 5.26
C THR A 61 -12.85 9.08 5.81
N GLN A 62 -13.03 7.98 6.53
CA GLN A 62 -14.31 7.60 7.11
C GLN A 62 -14.73 8.50 8.28
N GLN A 63 -13.78 8.89 9.14
CA GLN A 63 -14.05 9.82 10.24
C GLN A 63 -14.41 11.23 9.73
N ASN A 64 -13.80 11.68 8.63
CA ASN A 64 -14.08 12.99 8.05
C ASN A 64 -15.45 13.04 7.35
N ARG A 65 -15.91 11.91 6.76
CA ARG A 65 -17.26 11.80 6.20
C ARG A 65 -18.34 11.90 7.27
N ASN A 66 -18.19 11.18 8.39
CA ASN A 66 -19.19 11.21 9.47
C ASN A 66 -19.35 12.57 10.14
N ARG A 67 -18.34 13.45 10.09
CA ARG A 67 -18.43 14.82 10.63
C ARG A 67 -19.16 15.81 9.72
N ARG A 68 -19.23 15.54 8.41
CA ARG A 68 -19.92 16.41 7.44
C ARG A 68 -21.39 16.06 7.24
N SER A 69 -21.83 14.89 7.69
CA SER A 69 -23.24 14.47 7.63
C SER A 69 -24.08 14.96 8.82
N ASN A 70 -23.48 15.69 9.76
CA ASN A 70 -24.10 16.16 11.00
C ASN A 70 -23.98 17.68 11.19
N ALA A 71 -23.69 18.41 10.11
CA ALA A 71 -23.62 19.88 10.06
C ALA A 71 -24.68 20.42 9.12
#